data_AF-A0A2G8XTW8-F1
#
_entry.id   AF-A0A2G8XTW8-F1
#
_cell.length_a   1.000
_cell.length_b   1.000
_cell.length_c   1.000
_cell.angle_alpha   90.00
_cell.angle_beta   90.00
_cell.angle_gamma   90.00
#
_symmetry.space_group_name_H-M   'P 1'
#
loop_
_entity.id
_entity.type
_entity.pdbx_description
1 polymer ?
#
loop_
_entity_poly.entity_id
_entity_poly.type
_entity_poly.pdbx_seq_one_letter_code
_entity_poly.pdbx_strand_id
1 'polypeptide(L)'
;LEAALELGIDWSLREGYAWAEDKEHCEEFGRMLHANATKVSARAKKRGLPQMGTLGAGNHYAEIQVVEEIYDAYAARRMGLEREKQVCVMIHSGSRGLGHQVATDALVAMEAAMSRDKVKTNDRQLACARVGSPE
;
A
#
# COMPACT_ATOMS: atom_id res chain seq x y z
N LEU A 1 -6.28 6.92 12.74
CA LEU A 1 -5.44 5.87 12.14
C LEU A 1 -6.18 4.55 11.98
N GLU A 2 -6.83 4.00 12.99
CA GLU A 2 -7.52 2.70 12.86
C GLU A 2 -8.58 2.71 11.75
N ALA A 3 -9.45 3.73 11.73
CA ALA A 3 -10.38 3.93 10.63
C ALA A 3 -9.67 4.06 9.26
N ALA A 4 -8.52 4.72 9.20
CA ALA A 4 -7.75 4.84 7.95
C ALA A 4 -7.19 3.48 7.48
N LEU A 5 -6.81 2.60 8.41
CA LEU A 5 -6.34 1.25 8.08
C LEU A 5 -7.46 0.37 7.51
N GLU A 6 -8.69 0.52 7.99
CA GLU A 6 -9.82 -0.35 7.60
C GLU A 6 -10.63 0.20 6.43
N LEU A 7 -10.66 1.52 6.27
CA LEU A 7 -11.46 2.21 5.26
C LEU A 7 -10.62 2.69 4.06
N GLY A 8 -9.29 2.76 4.16
CA GLY A 8 -8.45 3.19 3.04
C GLY A 8 -8.89 4.54 2.47
N ILE A 9 -9.11 4.62 1.16
CA ILE A 9 -9.56 5.86 0.50
C ILE A 9 -10.95 6.33 0.97
N ASP A 10 -11.84 5.45 1.44
CA ASP A 10 -13.14 5.86 2.00
C ASP A 10 -12.94 6.76 3.24
N TRP A 11 -11.86 6.53 4.01
CA TRP A 11 -11.48 7.44 5.09
C TRP A 11 -11.04 8.78 4.53
N SER A 12 -10.16 8.79 3.53
CA SER A 12 -9.70 10.03 2.88
C SER A 12 -10.85 10.86 2.31
N LEU A 13 -11.85 10.22 1.70
CA LEU A 13 -13.08 10.87 1.22
C LEU A 13 -13.85 11.53 2.36
N ARG A 14 -14.05 10.79 3.46
CA ARG A 14 -14.79 11.29 4.63
C ARG A 14 -14.11 12.49 5.28
N GLU A 15 -12.78 12.51 5.31
CA GLU A 15 -12.00 13.61 5.88
C GLU A 15 -11.75 14.76 4.89
N GLY A 16 -12.19 14.64 3.63
CA GLY A 16 -12.12 15.71 2.61
C GLY A 16 -10.80 15.80 1.86
N TYR A 17 -10.01 14.72 1.80
CA TYR A 17 -8.71 14.67 1.09
C TYR A 17 -8.80 14.14 -0.35
N ALA A 18 -9.96 13.62 -0.77
CA ALA A 18 -10.17 13.01 -2.07
C ALA A 18 -11.56 13.35 -2.61
N TRP A 19 -11.76 13.20 -3.93
CA TRP A 19 -13.07 13.30 -4.59
C TRP A 19 -13.71 11.94 -4.78
N ALA A 20 -15.04 11.92 -4.87
CA ALA A 20 -15.83 10.69 -4.93
C ALA A 20 -15.39 9.76 -6.08
N GLU A 21 -14.90 10.32 -7.19
CA GLU A 21 -14.45 9.57 -8.36
C GLU A 21 -13.06 8.95 -8.19
N ASP A 22 -12.23 9.43 -7.25
CA ASP A 22 -10.84 8.97 -7.08
C ASP A 22 -10.76 7.48 -6.73
N LYS A 23 -11.73 6.99 -5.95
CA LYS A 23 -11.78 5.57 -5.57
C LYS A 23 -12.01 4.65 -6.77
N GLU A 24 -12.73 5.12 -7.79
CA GLU A 24 -13.02 4.31 -8.99
C GLU A 24 -11.78 4.12 -9.87
N HIS A 25 -10.75 4.93 -9.64
CA HIS A 25 -9.47 4.91 -10.36
C HIS A 25 -8.34 4.31 -9.51
N CYS A 26 -8.66 3.70 -8.38
CA CYS A 26 -7.70 3.02 -7.50
C CYS A 26 -7.90 1.49 -7.58
N GLU A 27 -6.81 0.75 -7.56
CA GLU A 27 -6.84 -0.71 -7.36
C GLU A 27 -7.58 -1.04 -6.05
N GLU A 28 -8.39 -2.10 -6.04
CA GLU A 28 -9.27 -2.49 -4.92
C GLU A 28 -10.17 -1.33 -4.41
N PHE A 29 -10.51 -0.37 -5.28
CA PHE A 29 -11.19 0.86 -4.89
C PHE A 29 -10.49 1.61 -3.74
N GLY A 30 -9.16 1.48 -3.63
CA GLY A 30 -8.35 2.08 -2.57
C GLY A 30 -8.59 1.48 -1.18
N ARG A 31 -9.19 0.28 -1.08
CA ARG A 31 -9.52 -0.36 0.21
C ARG A 31 -9.67 -1.88 0.10
N MET A 32 -8.93 -2.61 0.93
CA MET A 32 -9.17 -4.05 1.13
C MET A 32 -10.20 -4.31 2.25
N LEU A 33 -11.27 -5.05 1.94
CA LEU A 33 -12.39 -5.30 2.88
C LEU A 33 -11.99 -6.08 4.15
N HIS A 34 -10.93 -6.88 4.08
CA HIS A 34 -10.47 -7.75 5.18
C HIS A 34 -9.44 -7.08 6.09
N ALA A 35 -9.12 -5.80 5.87
CA ALA A 35 -8.21 -5.07 6.73
C ALA A 35 -8.77 -5.01 8.17
N ASN A 36 -7.92 -5.35 9.15
CA ASN A 36 -8.29 -5.38 10.56
C ASN A 36 -7.24 -4.63 11.38
N ALA A 37 -7.62 -3.48 11.94
CA ALA A 37 -6.70 -2.64 12.70
C ALA A 37 -6.24 -3.29 14.03
N THR A 38 -6.96 -4.30 14.55
CA THR A 38 -6.56 -5.01 15.77
C THR A 38 -5.39 -5.97 15.53
N LYS A 39 -5.12 -6.35 14.27
CA LYS A 39 -3.97 -7.16 13.88
C LYS A 39 -2.69 -6.35 13.70
N VAL A 40 -2.77 -5.03 13.73
CA VAL A 40 -1.63 -4.12 13.60
C VAL A 40 -1.10 -3.75 14.99
N SER A 41 0.17 -4.04 15.27
CA SER A 41 0.79 -3.80 16.57
C SER A 41 0.78 -2.32 16.96
N ALA A 42 0.74 -2.03 18.27
CA ALA A 42 0.84 -0.67 18.79
C ALA A 42 2.15 0.01 18.35
N ARG A 43 3.23 -0.77 18.20
CA ARG A 43 4.52 -0.29 17.69
C ARG A 43 4.41 0.17 16.24
N ALA A 44 3.77 -0.62 15.37
CA ALA A 44 3.56 -0.26 13.96
C ALA A 44 2.71 1.01 13.83
N LYS A 45 1.61 1.11 14.61
CA LYS A 45 0.76 2.31 14.66
C LYS A 45 1.55 3.55 15.12
N LYS A 46 2.33 3.43 16.21
CA LYS A 46 3.16 4.53 16.74
C LYS A 46 4.20 5.03 15.74
N ARG A 47 4.80 4.12 14.97
CA ARG A 47 5.78 4.47 13.91
C ARG A 47 5.10 5.11 12.69
N GLY A 48 3.94 4.59 12.29
CA GLY A 48 3.24 4.99 11.07
C GLY A 48 2.50 6.31 11.17
N LEU A 49 1.81 6.56 12.29
CA LEU A 49 0.96 7.74 12.48
C LEU A 49 1.64 9.07 12.11
N PRO A 50 2.84 9.41 12.59
CA PRO A 50 3.48 10.70 12.26
C PRO A 50 3.98 10.79 10.82
N GLN A 51 3.95 9.68 10.05
CA GLN A 51 4.44 9.63 8.67
C GLN A 51 3.31 9.67 7.63
N MET A 52 2.06 9.67 8.08
CA MET A 52 0.90 9.75 7.19
C MET A 52 0.93 11.06 6.41
N GLY A 53 0.75 11.00 5.09
CA GLY A 53 0.84 12.17 4.21
C GLY A 53 2.27 12.62 3.86
N THR A 54 3.29 11.78 4.12
CA THR A 54 4.68 12.05 3.71
C THR A 54 5.12 11.12 2.58
N LEU A 55 6.02 11.58 1.72
CA LEU A 55 6.61 10.74 0.65
C LEU A 55 7.54 9.68 1.22
N GLY A 56 8.49 10.09 2.05
CA GLY A 56 9.52 9.21 2.58
C GLY A 56 10.91 9.41 2.00
N ALA A 57 11.68 8.32 2.04
CA ALA A 57 13.05 8.23 1.54
C ALA A 57 13.22 6.95 0.71
N GLY A 58 14.37 6.79 0.06
CA GLY A 58 14.62 5.70 -0.89
C GLY A 58 14.13 6.08 -2.28
N ASN A 59 13.46 5.17 -2.96
CA ASN A 59 12.88 5.38 -4.28
C ASN A 59 11.49 6.05 -4.24
N HIS A 60 11.16 6.78 -3.17
CA HIS A 60 9.88 7.49 -3.05
C HIS A 60 10.00 8.94 -3.55
N TYR A 61 9.08 9.37 -4.41
CA TYR A 61 9.13 10.68 -5.06
C TYR A 61 7.72 11.17 -5.46
N ALA A 62 7.62 12.48 -5.72
CA ALA A 62 6.52 13.08 -6.45
C ALA A 62 7.12 13.89 -7.61
N GLU A 63 6.79 13.51 -8.84
CA GLU A 63 7.36 14.10 -10.04
C GLU A 63 6.29 14.74 -10.90
N ILE A 64 6.60 15.92 -11.43
CA ILE A 64 5.83 16.54 -12.50
C ILE A 64 6.47 16.08 -13.81
N GLN A 65 5.70 15.34 -14.59
CA GLN A 65 6.16 14.70 -15.82
C GLN A 65 5.39 15.26 -17.02
N VAL A 66 5.96 15.09 -18.20
CA VAL A 66 5.35 15.51 -19.47
C VAL A 66 5.26 14.29 -20.36
N VAL A 67 4.08 14.02 -20.91
CA VAL A 67 3.88 12.93 -21.88
C VAL A 67 4.70 13.25 -23.13
N GLU A 68 5.79 12.54 -23.37
CA GLU A 68 6.68 12.83 -24.49
C GLU A 68 6.16 12.25 -25.81
N GLU A 69 5.73 11.00 -25.79
CA GLU A 69 5.30 10.21 -26.95
C GLU A 69 4.09 9.35 -26.58
N ILE A 70 3.16 9.15 -27.53
CA ILE A 70 2.00 8.27 -27.38
C ILE A 70 2.10 7.10 -28.37
N TYR A 71 2.30 5.89 -27.85
CA TYR A 71 2.43 4.67 -28.66
C TYR A 71 1.09 4.07 -29.09
N ASP A 72 0.08 4.14 -28.23
CA ASP A 72 -1.28 3.67 -28.51
C ASP A 72 -2.27 4.79 -28.18
N ALA A 73 -2.80 5.43 -29.22
CA ALA A 73 -3.71 6.55 -29.08
C ALA A 73 -5.07 6.13 -28.50
N TYR A 74 -5.52 4.90 -28.70
CA TYR A 74 -6.80 4.43 -28.16
C TYR A 74 -6.66 4.17 -26.65
N ALA A 75 -5.66 3.40 -26.23
CA ALA A 75 -5.41 3.12 -24.82
C ALA A 75 -5.10 4.39 -24.02
N ALA A 76 -4.26 5.29 -24.57
CA ALA A 76 -3.92 6.56 -23.95
C ALA A 76 -5.16 7.41 -23.62
N ARG A 77 -6.07 7.58 -24.59
CA ARG A 77 -7.34 8.32 -24.37
C ARG A 77 -8.21 7.67 -23.31
N ARG A 78 -8.25 6.33 -23.23
CA ARG A 78 -9.00 5.61 -22.19
C ARG A 78 -8.41 5.80 -20.79
N MET A 79 -7.11 6.10 -20.69
CA MET A 79 -6.39 6.40 -19.44
C MET A 79 -6.34 7.90 -19.12
N GLY A 80 -6.96 8.77 -19.92
CA GLY A 80 -6.92 10.24 -19.72
C GLY A 80 -5.62 10.91 -20.20
N LEU A 81 -4.81 10.21 -20.99
CA LEU A 81 -3.64 10.76 -21.68
C LEU A 81 -4.08 11.21 -23.08
N GLU A 82 -4.41 12.49 -23.23
CA GLU A 82 -5.08 13.01 -24.42
C GLU A 82 -4.12 13.41 -25.54
N ARG A 83 -2.93 13.89 -25.18
CA ARG A 83 -1.97 14.46 -26.13
C ARG A 83 -0.53 14.41 -25.61
N GLU A 84 0.41 14.43 -26.54
CA GLU A 84 1.79 14.75 -26.23
C GLU A 84 1.89 16.14 -25.60
N LYS A 85 2.91 16.31 -24.76
CA LYS A 85 3.17 17.47 -23.92
C LYS A 85 2.14 17.72 -22.81
N GLN A 86 1.19 16.80 -22.57
CA GLN A 86 0.33 16.84 -21.39
C GLN A 86 1.17 16.70 -20.10
N VAL A 87 0.91 17.56 -19.13
CA VAL A 87 1.55 17.50 -17.81
C VAL A 87 0.81 16.50 -16.92
N CYS A 88 1.55 15.62 -16.27
CA CYS A 88 1.05 14.62 -15.33
C CYS A 88 1.81 14.72 -14.00
N VAL A 89 1.21 14.21 -12.93
CA VAL A 89 1.88 14.06 -11.63
C VAL A 89 1.97 12.58 -11.30
N MET A 90 3.18 12.10 -11.03
CA MET A 90 3.43 10.73 -10.58
C MET A 90 3.86 10.75 -9.12
N ILE A 91 3.15 10.02 -8.26
CA ILE A 91 3.48 9.87 -6.85
C ILE A 91 3.85 8.41 -6.59
N HIS A 92 5.10 8.19 -6.18
CA HIS A 92 5.61 6.88 -5.78
C HIS A 92 5.86 6.89 -4.26
N SER A 93 4.99 6.22 -3.50
CA SER A 93 5.08 6.08 -2.04
C SER A 93 4.41 4.78 -1.59
N GLY A 94 4.41 4.52 -0.28
CA GLY A 94 3.79 3.33 0.29
C GLY A 94 3.38 3.51 1.75
N SER A 95 3.22 2.40 2.46
CA SER A 95 2.72 2.32 3.84
C SER A 95 3.69 2.84 4.91
N ARG A 96 4.80 3.48 4.49
CA ARG A 96 5.82 4.09 5.35
C ARG A 96 6.36 3.08 6.38
N GLY A 97 6.73 3.56 7.56
CA GLY A 97 7.22 2.72 8.66
C GLY A 97 6.17 1.76 9.23
N LEU A 98 4.88 1.95 8.91
CA LEU A 98 3.80 1.07 9.38
C LEU A 98 3.91 -0.31 8.73
N GLY A 99 3.90 -0.38 7.40
CA GLY A 99 3.97 -1.65 6.69
C GLY A 99 5.28 -2.38 6.92
N HIS A 100 6.41 -1.66 7.00
CA HIS A 100 7.68 -2.27 7.39
C HIS A 100 7.59 -2.93 8.76
N GLN A 101 6.99 -2.28 9.77
CA GLN A 101 6.86 -2.87 11.10
C GLN A 101 5.88 -4.05 11.09
N VAL A 102 4.76 -3.98 10.36
CA VAL A 102 3.82 -5.10 10.20
C VAL A 102 4.52 -6.31 9.59
N ALA A 103 5.32 -6.12 8.52
CA ALA A 103 6.09 -7.20 7.91
C ALA A 103 7.10 -7.81 8.90
N THR A 104 7.83 -6.98 9.65
CA THR A 104 8.76 -7.47 10.69
C THR A 104 8.04 -8.29 11.76
N ASP A 105 6.90 -7.81 12.25
CA ASP A 105 6.11 -8.48 13.29
C ASP A 105 5.55 -9.82 12.77
N ALA A 106 5.04 -9.84 11.53
CA ALA A 106 4.53 -11.04 10.88
C ALA A 106 5.62 -12.08 10.61
N LEU A 107 6.82 -11.68 10.18
CA LEU A 107 7.95 -12.59 9.96
C LEU A 107 8.34 -13.34 11.25
N VAL A 108 8.32 -12.67 12.40
CA VAL A 108 8.60 -13.31 13.69
C VAL A 108 7.53 -14.35 14.03
N ALA A 109 6.25 -14.03 13.81
CA ALA A 109 5.15 -14.98 14.02
C ALA A 109 5.26 -16.19 13.06
N MET A 110 5.59 -15.95 11.79
CA MET A 110 5.79 -17.00 10.79
C MET A 110 6.99 -17.89 11.12
N GLU A 111 8.12 -17.35 11.58
CA GLU A 111 9.27 -18.16 12.03
C GLU A 111 8.88 -19.12 13.17
N ALA A 112 8.08 -18.65 14.13
CA ALA A 112 7.55 -19.50 15.21
C ALA A 112 6.58 -20.58 14.69
N ALA A 113 5.69 -20.21 13.76
CA ALA A 113 4.75 -21.13 13.12
C ALA A 113 5.46 -22.23 12.31
N MET A 114 6.50 -21.88 11.55
CA MET A 114 7.30 -22.85 10.79
C MET A 114 7.95 -23.90 11.70
N SER A 115 8.50 -23.46 12.84
CA SER A 115 9.11 -24.36 13.82
C SER A 115 8.08 -25.34 14.40
N ARG A 116 6.90 -24.83 14.79
CA ARG A 116 5.77 -25.64 15.29
C ARG A 116 5.28 -26.64 14.24
N ASP A 117 5.09 -26.18 13.00
CA ASP A 117 4.46 -26.93 11.91
C ASP A 117 5.47 -27.75 11.08
N LYS A 118 6.75 -27.72 11.47
CA LYS A 118 7.87 -28.42 10.83
C LYS A 118 8.04 -28.07 9.34
N VAL A 119 7.74 -26.82 8.99
CA VAL A 119 7.95 -26.31 7.63
C VAL A 119 9.43 -25.99 7.45
N LYS A 120 10.06 -26.63 6.46
CA LYS A 120 11.46 -26.37 6.09
C LYS A 120 11.51 -25.62 4.76
N THR A 121 12.29 -24.55 4.73
CA THR A 121 12.56 -23.76 3.53
C THR A 121 14.05 -23.82 3.22
N ASN A 122 14.40 -23.56 1.95
CA ASN A 122 15.79 -23.50 1.51
C ASN A 122 16.51 -22.24 2.00
N ASP A 123 15.74 -21.19 2.34
CA ASP A 123 16.21 -19.91 2.84
C ASP A 123 15.31 -19.44 3.99
N ARG A 124 15.90 -18.83 5.02
CA ARG A 124 15.19 -18.26 6.16
C ARG A 124 14.32 -17.05 5.76
N GLN A 125 14.70 -16.34 4.69
CA GLN A 125 13.92 -15.23 4.13
C GLN A 125 12.59 -15.67 3.52
N LEU A 126 12.40 -16.98 3.28
CA LEU A 126 11.13 -17.56 2.83
C LEU A 126 10.21 -17.92 4.02
N ALA A 127 10.30 -17.18 5.12
CA ALA A 127 9.48 -17.42 6.30
C ALA A 127 7.99 -17.34 5.96
N CYS A 128 7.20 -18.34 6.35
CA CYS A 128 5.79 -18.45 5.96
C CYS A 128 4.94 -19.18 7.00
N ALA A 129 3.62 -18.96 6.93
CA ALA A 129 2.63 -19.71 7.70
C ALA A 129 1.57 -20.28 6.75
N ARG A 130 0.79 -21.25 7.21
CA ARG A 130 -0.34 -21.79 6.42
C ARG A 130 -1.44 -20.75 6.38
N VAL A 131 -2.08 -20.52 5.23
CA VAL A 131 -3.09 -19.46 5.07
C VAL A 131 -4.26 -19.54 6.08
N GLY A 132 -4.61 -20.75 6.54
CA GLY A 132 -5.67 -20.95 7.54
C GLY A 132 -5.21 -20.98 9.00
N SER A 133 -3.93 -20.71 9.29
CA SER A 133 -3.43 -20.69 10.65
C SER A 133 -3.68 -19.33 11.32
N PRO A 134 -3.59 -19.24 12.67
CA PRO A 134 -3.97 -18.02 13.40
C PRO A 134 -3.05 -16.79 13.20
N GLU A 135 -1.83 -17.01 12.69
CA GLU A 135 -0.82 -15.97 12.43
C GLU A 135 -1.26 -14.99 11.35
#